data_AF-A0A939YG97-F1
#
_entry.id   AF-A0A939YG97-F1
#
_cell.length_a   1.000
_cell.length_b   1.000
_cell.length_c   1.000
_cell.angle_alpha   90.00
_cell.angle_beta   90.00
_cell.angle_gamma   90.00
#
_symmetry.space_group_name_H-M   'P 1'
#
loop_
_entity.id
_entity.type
_entity.pdbx_description
1 polymer ?
#
loop_
_entity_poly.entity_id
_entity_poly.type
_entity_poly.pdbx_seq_one_letter_code
_entity_poly.pdbx_strand_id
1 'polypeptide(L)'
;MDRIKNAVTKSFSRVAICFSLSIIFVSIIFAFGNIFIDPVMMLKVWITFFLLGIFNVFRILVSTSKWALDKPYILPNLLFMPLFMITALALAMNLIKDVDFNGMFDKRWLLLIYAGLFLIIFSVKQFIDYYRYKAKTDLMNDALISFQKEHEWDEEE
;
A
#
# COMPACT_ATOMS: atom_id res chain seq x y z
N MET A 1 11.51 -13.90 -16.79
CA MET A 1 12.37 -13.02 -15.97
C MET A 1 11.80 -11.61 -15.84
N ASP A 2 11.19 -11.06 -16.89
CA ASP A 2 10.71 -9.67 -16.92
C ASP A 2 9.57 -9.36 -15.94
N ARG A 3 8.70 -10.34 -15.65
CA ARG A 3 7.63 -10.19 -14.66
C ARG A 3 8.17 -9.93 -13.24
N ILE A 4 9.20 -10.67 -12.84
CA ILE A 4 9.84 -10.51 -11.51
C ILE A 4 10.57 -9.17 -11.46
N LYS A 5 11.34 -8.84 -12.51
CA LYS A 5 12.04 -7.55 -12.61
C LYS A 5 11.06 -6.36 -12.49
N ASN A 6 9.95 -6.40 -13.22
CA ASN A 6 8.92 -5.36 -13.15
C ASN A 6 8.25 -5.28 -11.77
N ALA A 7 7.98 -6.42 -11.12
CA ALA A 7 7.42 -6.45 -9.78
C ALA A 7 8.38 -5.82 -8.76
N VAL A 8 9.68 -6.15 -8.84
CA VAL A 8 10.73 -5.58 -7.99
C VAL A 8 10.85 -4.07 -8.21
N THR A 9 10.97 -3.60 -9.45
CA THR A 9 11.11 -2.15 -9.73
C THR A 9 9.91 -1.35 -9.25
N LYS A 10 8.68 -1.83 -9.51
CA LYS A 10 7.45 -1.17 -9.05
C LYS A 10 7.32 -1.19 -7.53
N SER A 11 7.71 -2.29 -6.89
CA SER A 11 7.71 -2.38 -5.43
C SER A 11 8.71 -1.40 -4.83
N PHE A 12 9.96 -1.41 -5.32
CA PHE A 12 11.03 -0.56 -4.83
C PHE A 12 10.69 0.92 -4.98
N SER A 13 10.15 1.35 -6.12
CA SER A 13 9.71 2.74 -6.31
C SER A 13 8.65 3.16 -5.30
N ARG A 14 7.64 2.32 -5.05
CA ARG A 14 6.58 2.61 -4.05
C ARG A 14 7.15 2.67 -2.64
N VAL A 15 7.97 1.69 -2.27
CA VAL A 15 8.59 1.61 -0.93
C VAL A 15 9.54 2.76 -0.69
N ALA A 16 10.35 3.15 -1.68
CA ALA A 16 11.26 4.29 -1.60
C ALA A 16 10.50 5.61 -1.38
N ILE A 17 9.42 5.85 -2.14
CA ILE A 17 8.59 7.06 -1.95
C ILE A 17 8.00 7.09 -0.53
N CYS A 18 7.40 5.98 -0.08
CA CYS A 18 6.83 5.91 1.27
C CYS A 18 7.90 6.04 2.36
N PHE A 19 9.08 5.43 2.18
CA PHE A 19 10.19 5.52 3.11
C PHE A 19 10.71 6.97 3.23
N SER A 20 10.94 7.65 2.10
CA SER A 20 11.36 9.04 2.09
C SER A 20 10.34 9.95 2.76
N LEU A 21 9.05 9.78 2.46
CA LEU A 21 7.98 10.53 3.13
C LEU A 21 7.97 10.26 4.64
N SER A 22 8.10 9.00 5.07
CA SER A 22 8.14 8.65 6.48
C SER A 22 9.35 9.25 7.20
N ILE A 23 10.54 9.27 6.59
CA ILE A 23 11.70 9.96 7.17
C ILE A 23 11.40 11.45 7.32
N ILE A 24 10.83 12.10 6.31
CA ILE A 24 10.50 13.54 6.39
C ILE A 24 9.53 13.79 7.55
N PHE A 25 8.46 12.99 7.67
CA PHE A 25 7.51 13.12 8.77
C PHE A 25 8.14 12.89 10.15
N VAL A 26 8.95 11.84 10.29
CA VAL A 26 9.67 11.55 11.55
C VAL A 26 10.61 12.71 11.88
N SER A 27 11.40 13.19 10.92
CA SER A 27 12.32 14.31 11.13
C SER A 27 11.60 15.59 11.56
N ILE A 28 10.43 15.90 10.97
CA ILE A 28 9.60 17.05 11.36
C ILE A 28 9.14 16.89 12.82
N ILE A 29 8.53 15.75 13.16
CA ILE A 29 8.00 15.51 14.51
C ILE A 29 9.11 15.64 15.56
N PHE A 30 10.29 15.09 15.28
CA PHE A 30 11.43 15.14 16.20
C PHE A 30 12.06 16.53 16.30
N ALA A 31 12.12 17.28 15.21
CA ALA A 31 12.61 18.66 15.21
C ALA A 31 11.72 19.59 16.06
N PHE A 32 10.39 19.44 15.99
CA PHE A 32 9.46 20.20 16.82
C PHE A 32 9.37 19.67 18.26
N GLY A 33 9.61 18.37 18.46
CA GLY A 33 9.56 17.74 19.77
C GLY A 33 10.84 17.89 20.63
N ASN A 34 11.94 18.41 20.08
CA ASN A 34 13.27 18.40 20.71
C ASN A 34 13.69 16.99 21.20
N ILE A 35 13.31 15.95 20.47
CA ILE A 35 13.61 14.54 20.80
C ILE A 35 14.80 14.07 19.96
N PHE A 36 15.70 13.29 20.55
CA PHE A 36 16.78 12.63 19.82
C PHE A 36 16.29 11.33 19.18
N ILE A 37 16.69 11.10 17.92
CA ILE A 37 16.40 9.86 17.21
C ILE A 37 17.40 8.79 17.66
N ASP A 38 16.91 7.74 18.31
CA ASP A 38 17.71 6.55 18.60
C ASP A 38 18.12 5.86 17.28
N PRO A 39 19.42 5.61 17.02
CA PRO A 39 19.86 4.84 15.86
C PRO A 39 19.16 3.49 15.68
N VAL A 40 18.78 2.83 16.79
CA VAL A 40 18.05 1.56 16.74
C VAL A 40 16.65 1.74 16.15
N MET A 41 16.00 2.88 16.39
CA MET A 41 14.70 3.23 15.82
C MET A 41 14.79 3.39 14.29
N MET A 42 15.85 4.03 13.79
CA MET A 42 16.10 4.15 12.35
C MET A 42 16.32 2.80 11.68
N LEU A 43 17.07 1.89 12.33
CA LEU A 43 17.26 0.54 11.83
C LEU A 43 15.94 -0.26 11.78
N LYS A 44 15.08 -0.11 12.79
CA LYS A 44 13.72 -0.71 12.80
C LYS A 44 12.81 -0.17 11.70
N VAL A 45 12.87 1.14 11.42
CA VAL A 45 12.14 1.75 10.29
C VAL A 45 12.64 1.12 8.98
N TRP A 46 13.95 1.00 8.80
CA TRP A 46 14.54 0.40 7.61
C TRP A 46 14.09 -1.05 7.38
N ILE A 47 14.15 -1.89 8.43
CA ILE A 47 13.68 -3.28 8.37
C ILE A 47 12.19 -3.35 8.04
N THR A 48 11.36 -2.47 8.63
CA THR A 48 9.93 -2.43 8.32
C THR A 48 9.70 -2.15 6.84
N PHE A 49 10.36 -1.14 6.27
CA PHE A 49 10.21 -0.81 4.85
C PHE A 49 10.76 -1.90 3.93
N PHE A 50 11.82 -2.60 4.34
CA PHE A 50 12.32 -3.77 3.63
C PHE A 50 11.28 -4.91 3.59
N LEU A 51 10.66 -5.24 4.72
CA LEU A 51 9.59 -6.25 4.81
C LEU A 51 8.36 -5.84 3.99
N LEU A 52 7.94 -4.57 4.07
CA LEU A 52 6.88 -4.01 3.23
C LEU A 52 7.21 -4.17 1.74
N GLY A 53 8.47 -3.97 1.36
CA GLY A 53 8.96 -4.17 0.00
C GLY A 53 8.81 -5.62 -0.46
N ILE A 54 9.20 -6.58 0.37
CA ILE A 54 9.04 -8.01 0.12
C ILE A 54 7.55 -8.35 -0.07
N PHE A 55 6.69 -7.95 0.86
CA PHE A 55 5.25 -8.22 0.77
C PHE A 55 4.61 -7.59 -0.46
N ASN A 56 5.05 -6.40 -0.85
CA ASN A 56 4.53 -5.71 -2.02
C ASN A 56 5.02 -6.35 -3.33
N VAL A 57 6.23 -6.94 -3.37
CA VAL A 57 6.67 -7.79 -4.49
C VAL A 57 5.74 -9.01 -4.63
N PHE A 58 5.52 -9.75 -3.53
CA PHE A 58 4.63 -10.91 -3.56
C PHE A 58 3.20 -10.54 -3.95
N ARG A 59 2.67 -9.43 -3.42
CA ARG A 59 1.36 -8.90 -3.82
C ARG A 59 1.29 -8.64 -5.32
N ILE A 60 2.30 -7.96 -5.90
CA ILE A 60 2.30 -7.65 -7.34
C ILE A 60 2.34 -8.95 -8.16
N LEU A 61 3.14 -9.93 -7.75
CA LEU A 61 3.20 -11.23 -8.42
C LEU A 61 1.86 -11.97 -8.36
N VAL A 62 1.20 -12.00 -7.19
CA VAL A 62 -0.13 -12.61 -7.05
C VAL A 62 -1.17 -11.87 -7.89
N SER A 63 -1.17 -10.54 -7.87
CA SER A 63 -2.14 -9.73 -8.63
C SER A 63 -2.01 -9.87 -10.16
N THR A 64 -0.87 -10.37 -10.66
CA THR A 64 -0.63 -10.61 -12.09
C THR A 64 -0.73 -12.09 -12.48
N SER A 65 -1.10 -12.95 -11.52
CA SER A 65 -1.32 -14.38 -11.75
C SER A 65 -2.68 -14.65 -12.41
N LYS A 66 -2.82 -15.79 -13.08
CA LYS A 66 -4.10 -16.22 -13.69
C LYS A 66 -5.22 -16.27 -12.66
N TRP A 67 -4.92 -16.73 -11.45
CA TRP A 67 -5.90 -16.80 -10.35
C TRP A 67 -6.49 -15.43 -10.00
N ALA A 68 -5.69 -14.35 -10.03
CA ALA A 68 -6.17 -13.03 -9.63
C ALA A 68 -7.00 -12.33 -10.72
N LEU A 69 -6.87 -12.73 -11.98
CA LEU A 69 -7.64 -12.14 -13.09
C LEU A 69 -9.12 -12.50 -13.00
N ASP A 70 -9.44 -13.69 -12.49
CA ASP A 70 -10.81 -14.18 -12.36
C ASP A 70 -11.50 -13.73 -11.05
N LYS A 71 -10.83 -12.89 -10.25
CA LYS A 71 -11.30 -12.49 -8.93
C LYS A 71 -11.59 -10.99 -8.85
N PRO A 72 -12.50 -10.57 -7.96
CA PRO A 72 -12.73 -9.16 -7.71
C PRO A 72 -11.44 -8.44 -7.35
N TYR A 73 -11.25 -7.23 -7.89
CA TYR A 73 -10.04 -6.40 -7.72
C TYR A 73 -9.55 -6.29 -6.27
N ILE A 74 -10.49 -6.27 -5.32
CA ILE A 74 -10.22 -6.09 -3.89
C ILE A 74 -9.60 -7.34 -3.26
N LEU A 75 -9.92 -8.55 -3.76
CA LEU A 75 -9.58 -9.81 -3.09
C LEU A 75 -8.07 -10.04 -2.94
N PRO A 76 -7.23 -9.85 -3.98
CA PRO A 76 -5.78 -9.96 -3.83
C PRO A 76 -5.22 -8.95 -2.82
N ASN A 77 -5.81 -7.76 -2.72
CA ASN A 77 -5.34 -6.75 -1.78
C ASN A 77 -5.71 -7.08 -0.33
N LEU A 78 -6.87 -7.70 -0.14
CA LEU A 78 -7.39 -8.11 1.16
C LEU A 78 -6.59 -9.28 1.74
N LEU A 79 -6.09 -10.19 0.88
CA LEU A 79 -5.23 -11.30 1.29
C LEU A 79 -3.90 -10.84 1.92
N PHE A 80 -3.30 -9.75 1.40
CA PHE A 80 -2.07 -9.20 1.95
C PHE A 80 -2.30 -8.14 3.05
N MET A 81 -3.54 -7.72 3.28
CA MET A 81 -3.88 -6.69 4.26
C MET A 81 -3.38 -7.02 5.68
N PRO A 82 -3.57 -8.24 6.22
CA PRO A 82 -3.11 -8.56 7.58
C PRO A 82 -1.59 -8.41 7.74
N LEU A 83 -0.82 -8.80 6.71
CA LEU A 83 0.64 -8.66 6.73
C LEU A 83 1.06 -7.19 6.78
N PHE A 84 0.46 -6.35 5.95
CA PHE A 84 0.71 -4.90 5.97
C PHE A 84 0.29 -4.28 7.31
N MET A 85 -0.87 -4.68 7.84
CA MET A 85 -1.39 -4.17 9.10
C MET A 85 -0.46 -4.51 10.26
N ILE A 86 -0.03 -5.78 10.38
CA ILE A 86 0.87 -6.23 11.45
C ILE A 86 2.18 -5.44 11.39
N THR A 87 2.78 -5.28 10.20
CA THR A 87 4.04 -4.51 10.07
C THR A 87 3.87 -3.03 10.42
N ALA A 88 2.77 -2.41 10.00
CA ALA A 88 2.49 -1.02 10.31
C ALA A 88 2.25 -0.80 11.81
N LEU A 89 1.47 -1.68 12.45
CA LEU A 89 1.21 -1.64 13.88
C LEU A 89 2.49 -1.89 14.69
N ALA A 90 3.31 -2.87 14.30
CA ALA A 90 4.57 -3.14 14.96
C ALA A 90 5.50 -1.92 14.94
N LEU A 91 5.57 -1.21 13.81
CA LEU A 91 6.34 0.03 13.70
C LEU A 91 5.72 1.13 14.57
N ALA A 92 4.42 1.43 14.41
CA ALA A 92 3.75 2.49 15.16
C ALA A 92 3.90 2.33 16.68
N MET A 93 3.70 1.11 17.20
CA MET A 93 3.86 0.81 18.63
C MET A 93 5.30 0.98 19.11
N ASN A 94 6.30 0.72 18.26
CA ASN A 94 7.70 0.98 18.60
C ASN A 94 8.02 2.48 18.61
N LEU A 95 7.45 3.27 17.69
CA LEU A 95 7.75 4.71 17.62
C LEU A 95 7.24 5.47 18.85
N ILE A 96 6.18 4.96 19.49
CA ILE A 96 5.49 5.65 20.60
C ILE A 96 5.96 5.17 21.96
N LYS A 97 6.70 4.06 22.03
CA LYS A 97 7.19 3.51 23.29
C LYS A 97 7.99 4.54 24.10
N ASP A 98 8.69 5.43 23.41
CA ASP A 98 9.58 6.44 23.98
C ASP A 98 8.95 7.86 23.98
N VAL A 99 7.79 8.03 23.35
CA VAL A 99 7.00 9.27 23.42
C VAL A 99 6.07 9.13 24.61
N ASP A 100 6.55 9.56 25.78
CA ASP A 100 5.78 9.51 27.02
C ASP A 100 4.60 10.49 26.94
N PHE A 101 3.47 10.02 26.40
CA PHE A 101 2.21 10.75 26.38
C PHE A 101 1.61 10.77 27.80
N ASN A 102 2.34 11.24 28.82
CA ASN A 102 1.86 11.56 30.18
C ASN A 102 0.69 10.70 30.71
N GLY A 103 0.73 9.37 30.52
CA GLY A 103 -0.34 8.46 30.94
C GLY A 103 -1.75 8.70 30.33
N MET A 104 -1.91 9.52 29.27
CA MET A 104 -3.22 9.88 28.72
C MET A 104 -3.96 8.71 28.06
N PHE A 105 -3.26 7.69 27.58
CA PHE A 105 -3.88 6.52 26.93
C PHE A 105 -3.17 5.21 27.30
N ASP A 106 -3.94 4.19 27.71
CA ASP A 106 -3.42 2.82 27.81
C ASP A 106 -2.93 2.37 26.42
N LYS A 107 -1.77 1.70 26.38
CA LYS A 107 -1.14 1.14 25.17
C LYS A 107 -2.11 0.27 24.35
N ARG A 108 -3.10 -0.35 25.01
CA ARG A 108 -4.15 -1.13 24.34
C ARG A 108 -5.09 -0.27 23.49
N TRP A 109 -5.45 0.92 23.97
CA TRP A 109 -6.30 1.86 23.23
C TRP A 109 -5.55 2.48 22.05
N LEU A 110 -4.26 2.78 22.21
CA LEU A 110 -3.40 3.25 21.12
C LEU A 110 -3.32 2.22 19.99
N LEU A 111 -3.16 0.94 20.31
CA LEU A 111 -3.18 -0.14 19.32
C LEU A 111 -4.47 -0.14 18.49
N LEU A 112 -5.63 -0.02 19.16
CA LEU A 112 -6.94 0.03 18.49
C LEU A 112 -7.08 1.27 17.60
N ILE A 113 -6.59 2.42 18.04
CA ILE A 113 -6.59 3.66 17.25
C ILE A 113 -5.75 3.47 15.98
N TYR A 114 -4.53 2.93 16.09
CA TYR A 114 -3.69 2.70 14.91
C TYR A 114 -4.26 1.64 13.98
N ALA A 115 -4.91 0.60 14.52
CA ALA A 115 -5.61 -0.39 13.71
C ALA A 115 -6.78 0.25 12.96
N GLY A 116 -7.58 1.07 13.64
CA GLY A 116 -8.67 1.83 13.02
C GLY A 116 -8.17 2.78 11.93
N LEU A 117 -7.13 3.56 12.20
CA LEU A 117 -6.49 4.46 11.23
C LEU A 117 -5.99 3.69 10.01
N PHE A 118 -5.33 2.54 10.22
CA PHE A 118 -4.87 1.68 9.13
C PHE A 118 -6.04 1.22 8.27
N LEU A 119 -7.14 0.75 8.87
CA LEU A 119 -8.32 0.28 8.15
C LEU A 119 -8.98 1.40 7.33
N ILE A 120 -9.06 2.61 7.88
CA ILE A 120 -9.58 3.78 7.17
C ILE A 120 -8.72 4.10 5.96
N ILE A 121 -7.40 4.24 6.14
CA ILE A 121 -6.45 4.53 5.06
C ILE A 121 -6.48 3.43 4.00
N PHE A 122 -6.53 2.17 4.43
CA PHE A 122 -6.61 1.02 3.54
C PHE A 122 -7.89 1.07 2.69
N SER A 123 -9.04 1.34 3.32
CA SER A 123 -10.34 1.43 2.63
C SER A 123 -10.39 2.57 1.63
N VAL A 124 -9.91 3.77 2.02
CA VAL A 124 -9.81 4.93 1.11
C VAL A 124 -8.91 4.59 -0.09
N LYS A 125 -7.77 3.95 0.15
CA LYS A 125 -6.88 3.51 -0.94
C LYS A 125 -7.58 2.52 -1.86
N GLN A 126 -8.28 1.51 -1.33
CA GLN A 126 -9.02 0.53 -2.15
C GLN A 126 -10.05 1.23 -3.03
N PHE A 127 -10.76 2.21 -2.48
CA PHE A 127 -11.75 2.99 -3.22
C PHE A 127 -11.08 3.76 -4.37
N ILE A 128 -10.02 4.52 -4.10
CA ILE A 128 -9.28 5.26 -5.12
C ILE A 128 -8.78 4.31 -6.23
N ASP A 129 -8.15 3.21 -5.83
CA ASP A 129 -7.60 2.23 -6.78
C ASP A 129 -8.71 1.57 -7.62
N TYR A 130 -9.88 1.30 -7.04
CA TYR A 130 -11.06 0.80 -7.74
C TYR A 130 -11.56 1.78 -8.81
N TYR A 131 -11.75 3.06 -8.48
CA TYR A 131 -12.18 4.06 -9.46
C TYR A 131 -11.17 4.25 -10.59
N ARG A 132 -9.87 4.20 -10.28
CA ARG A 132 -8.81 4.24 -11.30
C ARG A 132 -8.84 3.03 -12.22
N TYR A 133 -9.17 1.85 -11.69
CA TYR A 133 -9.31 0.65 -12.51
C TYR A 133 -10.56 0.74 -13.38
N LYS A 134 -11.70 1.12 -12.79
CA LYS A 134 -12.97 1.32 -13.50
C LYS A 134 -12.81 2.29 -14.67
N ALA A 135 -12.20 3.46 -14.44
CA ALA A 135 -11.97 4.45 -15.49
C ALA A 135 -11.14 3.91 -16.67
N LYS A 136 -10.18 3.01 -16.42
CA LYS A 136 -9.40 2.38 -17.49
C LYS A 136 -10.22 1.35 -18.27
N THR A 137 -11.04 0.58 -17.58
CA THR A 137 -11.94 -0.40 -18.21
C THR A 137 -12.99 0.31 -19.06
N ASP A 138 -13.58 1.40 -18.55
CA ASP A 138 -14.57 2.19 -19.28
C ASP A 138 -13.97 2.75 -20.58
N LEU A 139 -12.76 3.34 -20.53
CA LEU A 139 -12.04 3.79 -21.73
C LEU A 139 -11.75 2.66 -22.73
N MET A 140 -11.44 1.46 -22.25
CA MET A 140 -11.17 0.31 -23.11
C MET A 140 -12.44 -0.21 -23.77
N ASN A 141 -13.56 -0.20 -23.05
CA ASN A 141 -14.87 -0.56 -23.61
C ASN A 141 -15.32 0.47 -24.65
N ASP A 142 -15.13 1.76 -24.40
CA ASP A 142 -15.45 2.82 -25.37
C ASP A 142 -14.62 2.65 -26.65
N ALA A 143 -13.33 2.34 -26.51
CA ALA A 143 -12.44 2.05 -27.65
C ALA A 143 -12.84 0.77 -28.40
N LEU A 144 -13.33 -0.27 -27.69
CA LEU A 144 -13.83 -1.49 -28.32
C LEU A 144 -15.11 -1.20 -29.12
N ILE A 145 -16.03 -0.42 -28.55
CA ILE A 145 -17.27 -0.02 -29.22
C ILE A 145 -16.98 0.83 -30.46
N SER A 146 -16.03 1.77 -30.39
CA SER A 146 -15.64 2.56 -31.56
C SER A 146 -14.99 1.69 -32.63
N PHE A 147 -14.11 0.77 -32.25
CA PHE A 147 -13.49 -0.18 -33.16
C PHE A 147 -14.52 -1.09 -33.83
N GLN A 148 -15.47 -1.64 -33.07
CA GLN A 148 -16.57 -2.45 -33.60
C GLN A 148 -17.44 -1.65 -34.56
N LYS A 149 -17.77 -0.39 -34.26
CA LYS A 149 -18.52 0.47 -35.19
C LYS A 149 -17.74 0.84 -36.46
N GLU A 150 -16.41 0.94 -36.37
CA GLU A 150 -15.54 1.19 -37.52
C GLU A 150 -15.26 -0.08 -38.35
N HIS A 151 -15.50 -1.27 -37.81
CA HIS A 151 -15.26 -2.56 -38.47
C HIS A 151 -16.53 -3.41 -38.66
N GLU A 152 -17.70 -2.95 -38.23
CA GLU A 152 -19.01 -3.34 -38.74
C GLU A 152 -19.20 -2.76 -40.16
N TRP A 153 -18.29 -3.14 -41.05
CA TRP A 153 -18.53 -3.31 -42.47
C TRP A 153 -18.31 -4.79 -42.76
N ASP A 154 -19.40 -5.45 -43.16
CA ASP A 154 -19.50 -6.80 -43.72
C ASP A 154 -19.60 -8.01 -42.75
N GLU A 155 -20.59 -8.01 -41.83
CA GLU A 155 -21.25 -9.25 -41.38
C GLU A 155 -22.68 -9.38 -41.97
N GLU A 156 -22.89 -8.93 -43.22
CA GLU A 156 -23.98 -9.39 -44.09
C GLU A 156 -23.39 -10.23 -45.23
N GLU A 157 -23.18 -11.53 -44.99
CA GLU A 157 -23.33 -12.63 -45.95
C GLU A 157 -23.47 -13.99 -45.23
#